data_AF-A0A3C1T3Q2-F1
#
_entry.id   AF-A0A3C1T3Q2-F1
#
_cell.length_a   1.000
_cell.length_b   1.000
_cell.length_c   1.000
_cell.angle_alpha   90.00
_cell.angle_beta   90.00
_cell.angle_gamma   90.00
#
_symmetry.space_group_name_H-M   'P 1'
#
loop_
_entity.id
_entity.type
_entity.pdbx_description
1 polymer ?
#
loop_
_entity_poly.entity_id
_entity_poly.type
_entity_poly.pdbx_seq_one_letter_code
_entity_poly.pdbx_strand_id
1 'polypeptide(L)' 'MRTLLIFSVFIFFTINSNAQQCRFEKSNGMESATYFEAVEWYKSLDKASLQVLVKEMGMTDAGYPLH' A
#
# COMPACT_ATOMS: atom_id res chain seq x y z
N MET A 1 27.83 28.31 18.25
CA MET A 1 26.81 28.40 17.17
C MET A 1 27.01 27.35 16.07
N ARG A 2 28.25 26.95 15.74
CA ARG A 2 28.52 25.90 14.74
C ARG A 2 27.97 24.50 15.10
N THR A 3 27.98 24.14 16.38
CA THR A 3 27.44 22.86 16.90
C THR A 3 25.90 22.81 16.89
N LEU A 4 25.22 23.94 17.15
CA LEU A 4 23.76 24.08 17.03
C LEU A 4 23.29 23.90 15.57
N LEU A 5 24.09 24.38 14.62
CA LEU A 5 23.83 24.28 13.19
C LEU A 5 23.91 22.82 12.70
N ILE A 6 24.82 22.01 13.25
CA ILE A 6 24.92 20.56 12.97
C ILE A 6 23.71 19.81 13.55
N PHE A 7 23.25 20.15 14.75
CA PHE A 7 22.08 19.52 15.36
C PHE A 7 20.78 19.80 14.58
N SER A 8 20.67 20.97 13.96
CA SER A 8 19.54 21.32 13.10
C SER A 8 19.47 20.49 11.82
N VAL A 9 20.61 20.06 11.26
CA VAL A 9 20.67 19.23 10.04
C VAL A 9 20.18 17.79 10.30
N PHE A 10 20.38 17.26 11.50
CA PHE A 10 19.95 15.89 11.85
C PHE A 10 18.43 15.72 12.03
N ILE A 11 17.70 16.80 12.34
CA ILE A 11 16.25 16.73 12.57
C ILE A 11 15.46 16.51 11.26
N PHE A 12 16.05 16.82 10.11
CA PHE A 12 15.37 16.73 8.80
C PHE A 12 15.38 15.33 8.16
N PHE A 13 15.97 14.30 8.80
CA PHE A 13 16.19 13.00 8.15
C PHE A 13 15.16 11.89 8.46
N THR A 14 14.08 12.16 9.18
CA THR A 14 13.05 11.14 9.44
C THR A 14 11.98 11.10 8.35
N ILE A 15 12.37 10.69 7.14
CA ILE A 15 11.41 10.36 6.08
C ILE A 15 10.75 9.02 6.43
N ASN A 16 9.57 9.06 7.05
CA ASN A 16 8.77 7.86 7.25
C ASN A 16 7.98 7.57 5.97
N SER A 17 8.42 6.58 5.21
CA SER A 17 7.62 6.01 4.12
C SER A 17 6.66 4.98 4.70
N ASN A 18 5.37 5.12 4.43
CA ASN A 18 4.36 4.14 4.78
C ASN A 18 3.75 3.60 3.50
N ALA A 19 3.69 2.28 3.38
CA ALA A 19 2.90 1.63 2.34
C ALA A 19 1.41 1.64 2.71
N GLN A 20 0.55 1.49 1.71
CA GLN A 20 -0.87 1.25 1.98
C GLN A 20 -1.06 -0.10 2.70
N GLN A 21 -1.97 -0.15 3.67
CA GLN A 21 -2.23 -1.35 4.47
C GLN A 21 -3.39 -2.16 3.89
N CYS A 22 -3.24 -3.48 3.85
CA CYS A 22 -4.27 -4.46 3.50
C CYS A 22 -5.12 -4.85 4.73
N ARG A 23 -6.17 -5.66 4.51
CA ARG A 23 -7.10 -6.08 5.58
C ARG A 23 -6.39 -6.80 6.73
N PHE A 24 -5.39 -7.62 6.42
CA PHE A 24 -4.60 -8.33 7.40
C PHE A 24 -3.87 -7.37 8.35
N GLU A 25 -3.19 -6.35 7.81
CA GLU A 25 -2.46 -5.38 8.63
C GLU A 25 -3.40 -4.50 9.45
N LYS A 26 -4.51 -4.05 8.84
CA LYS A 26 -5.52 -3.23 9.52
C LYS A 26 -6.21 -3.97 10.68
N SER A 27 -6.29 -5.29 10.60
CA SER A 27 -6.89 -6.15 11.63
C SER A 27 -5.87 -6.70 12.63
N ASN A 28 -4.61 -6.23 12.61
CA ASN A 28 -3.52 -6.80 13.40
C ASN A 28 -3.37 -8.33 13.21
N GLY A 29 -3.59 -8.79 11.97
CA GLY A 29 -3.40 -10.16 11.55
C GLY A 29 -4.56 -11.12 11.86
N MET A 30 -5.71 -10.62 12.27
CA MET A 30 -6.86 -11.45 12.65
C MET A 30 -7.79 -11.79 11.48
N GLU A 31 -7.72 -11.05 10.39
CA GLU A 31 -8.65 -11.17 9.27
C GLU A 31 -7.93 -11.27 7.93
N SER A 32 -8.55 -11.98 6.99
CA SER A 32 -8.15 -12.00 5.58
C SER A 32 -9.10 -11.12 4.76
N ALA A 33 -8.61 -10.56 3.65
CA ALA A 33 -9.45 -9.77 2.76
C ALA A 33 -10.47 -10.66 2.05
N THR A 34 -11.68 -10.14 1.86
CA THR A 34 -12.62 -10.66 0.86
C THR A 34 -12.09 -10.40 -0.56
N TYR A 35 -12.64 -11.10 -1.55
CA TYR A 35 -12.32 -10.86 -2.96
C TYR A 35 -12.45 -9.37 -3.33
N PHE A 36 -13.56 -8.72 -2.96
CA PHE A 36 -13.80 -7.32 -3.27
C PHE A 36 -12.80 -6.38 -2.58
N GLU A 37 -12.46 -6.63 -1.32
CA GLU A 37 -11.44 -5.84 -0.61
C GLU A 37 -10.06 -5.99 -1.24
N ALA A 38 -9.68 -7.21 -1.67
CA ALA A 38 -8.39 -7.45 -2.30
C ALA A 38 -8.28 -6.75 -3.66
N VAL A 39 -9.30 -6.88 -4.51
CA VAL A 39 -9.34 -6.22 -5.83
C VAL A 39 -9.26 -4.70 -5.68
N GLU A 40 -10.03 -4.12 -4.76
CA GLU A 40 -10.02 -2.67 -4.55
C GLU A 40 -8.67 -2.16 -4.02
N TRP A 41 -8.01 -2.94 -3.17
CA TRP A 41 -6.67 -2.62 -2.67
C TRP A 41 -5.64 -2.57 -3.79
N TYR A 42 -5.65 -3.54 -4.72
CA TYR A 42 -4.74 -3.54 -5.87
C TYR A 42 -5.08 -2.44 -6.88
N LYS A 43 -6.37 -2.18 -7.15
CA LYS A 43 -6.78 -1.04 -8.01
C LYS A 43 -6.32 0.31 -7.45
N SER A 44 -6.40 0.46 -6.12
CA SER A 44 -5.88 1.64 -5.44
C SER A 44 -4.35 1.75 -5.58
N LEU A 45 -3.62 0.62 -5.54
CA LEU A 45 -2.17 0.59 -5.74
C LEU A 45 -1.77 1.03 -7.15
N ASP A 46 -2.42 0.47 -8.16
CA ASP A 46 -2.23 0.81 -9.58
C ASP A 46 -2.41 2.31 -9.80
N LYS A 47 -3.51 2.88 -9.28
CA LYS A 47 -3.76 4.32 -9.35
C LYS A 47 -2.68 5.17 -8.68
N ALA A 48 -2.08 4.69 -7.60
CA ALA A 48 -1.08 5.42 -6.82
C ALA A 48 0.36 5.23 -7.31
N SER A 49 0.63 4.20 -8.12
CA SER A 49 1.98 3.79 -8.50
C SER A 49 2.10 3.52 -9.99
N LEU A 50 2.96 4.29 -10.67
CA LEU A 50 3.29 4.07 -12.08
C LEU A 50 4.02 2.74 -12.35
N GLN A 51 4.36 1.97 -11.32
CA GLN A 51 5.07 0.69 -11.42
C GLN A 51 4.14 -0.53 -11.39
N VAL A 52 2.86 -0.33 -11.08
CA VAL A 52 1.86 -1.41 -10.96
C VAL A 52 0.79 -1.17 -12.02
N LEU A 53 0.26 -2.25 -12.58
CA LEU A 53 -0.85 -2.22 -13.54
C LEU A 53 -1.74 -3.43 -13.30
N VAL A 54 -2.97 -3.21 -12.86
CA VAL A 54 -3.97 -4.25 -12.60
C VAL A 54 -4.79 -4.48 -13.86
N LYS A 55 -5.03 -5.75 -14.23
CA LYS A 55 -5.67 -6.10 -15.50
C LYS A 55 -6.66 -7.22 -15.32
N GLU A 56 -7.85 -7.03 -15.85
CA GLU A 56 -8.81 -8.13 -15.97
C GLU A 56 -8.37 -9.10 -17.08
N MET A 57 -8.19 -10.37 -16.71
CA MET A 57 -7.66 -11.45 -17.57
C MET A 57 -8.69 -12.55 -17.87
N GLY A 58 -9.94 -12.40 -17.41
CA GLY A 58 -11.01 -13.36 -17.60
C GLY A 58 -11.94 -13.46 -16.40
N MET A 59 -12.55 -14.62 -16.21
CA MET A 59 -13.44 -14.91 -15.09
C MET A 59 -12.84 -15.98 -14.17
N THR A 60 -13.09 -15.85 -12.87
CA THR A 60 -12.80 -16.88 -11.87
C THR A 60 -13.88 -17.97 -11.88
N ASP A 61 -13.62 -19.08 -11.21
CA ASP A 61 -14.58 -20.16 -10.95
C ASP A 61 -15.76 -19.72 -10.08
N ALA A 62 -15.58 -18.67 -9.27
CA ALA A 62 -16.62 -18.03 -8.48
C ALA A 62 -17.48 -17.01 -9.26
N GLY A 63 -17.20 -16.79 -10.55
CA GLY A 63 -17.98 -15.89 -11.41
C GLY A 63 -17.67 -14.40 -11.23
N TYR A 64 -16.49 -14.06 -10.69
CA TYR A 64 -15.99 -12.68 -10.64
C TYR A 64 -14.82 -12.47 -11.63
N PRO A 65 -14.49 -11.23 -12.04
CA PRO A 65 -13.37 -11.01 -12.94
C PRO A 65 -12.02 -11.38 -12.29
N LEU A 66 -11.14 -12.04 -13.03
CA LEU A 66 -9.76 -12.28 -12.62
C LEU A 66 -8.96 -11.00 -12.88
N HIS A 67 -8.64 -10.22 -11.84
CA HIS A 67 -7.91 -8.94 -11.92
C HIS A 67 -6.40 -9.09 -11.79
#